data_AF-A0ABD0QJT7-F1
#
_entry.id   AF-A0ABD0QJT7-F1
#
_cell.length_a   1.000
_cell.length_b   1.000
_cell.length_c   1.000
_cell.angle_alpha   90.00
_cell.angle_beta   90.00
_cell.angle_gamma   90.00
#
_symmetry.space_group_name_H-M   'P 1'
#
loop_
_entity.id
_entity.type
_entity.pdbx_description
1 polymer ?
#
loop_
_entity_poly.entity_id
_entity_poly.type
_entity_poly.pdbx_seq_one_letter_code
_entity_poly.pdbx_strand_id
1 'polypeptide(L)' 'TLKEASENARKDFHREAELLTNLQHEHIVTFYGVCVESDPLIMVFEYMKHGDLNKFL' A
#
# COMPACT_ATOMS: atom_id res chain seq x y z
N THR A 1 14.61 6.74 -19.29
CA THR A 1 15.21 7.28 -18.04
C THR A 1 14.26 7.96 -17.06
N LEU A 2 13.16 8.63 -17.44
CA LEU A 2 12.08 8.98 -16.46
C LEU A 2 10.85 8.05 -16.56
N LYS A 3 10.45 7.72 -17.80
CA LYS A 3 9.38 6.74 -18.05
C LYS A 3 9.67 5.36 -17.47
N GLU A 4 10.90 4.88 -17.60
CA GLU A 4 11.33 3.60 -17.04
C GLU A 4 11.27 3.57 -15.51
N ALA A 5 11.60 4.69 -14.85
CA ALA A 5 11.48 4.81 -13.40
C ALA A 5 10.00 4.73 -12.96
N SER A 6 9.10 5.34 -13.73
CA SER A 6 7.65 5.25 -13.51
C SER A 6 7.09 3.85 -13.73
N GLU A 7 7.57 3.12 -14.75
CA GLU A 7 7.16 1.74 -15.00
C GLU A 7 7.66 0.78 -13.91
N ASN A 8 8.89 1.00 -13.42
CA ASN A 8 9.41 0.23 -12.30
C ASN A 8 8.61 0.51 -11.02
N ALA A 9 8.29 1.78 -10.74
CA ALA A 9 7.44 2.13 -9.59
C ALA A 9 6.05 1.48 -9.67
N ARG A 10 5.44 1.41 -10.86
CA ARG A 10 4.18 0.68 -11.09
C ARG A 10 4.32 -0.81 -10.79
N LYS A 11 5.41 -1.45 -11.22
CA LYS A 11 5.68 -2.87 -10.92
C LYS A 11 5.89 -3.11 -9.42
N ASP A 12 6.61 -2.23 -8.75
CA ASP A 12 6.86 -2.34 -7.32
C ASP A 12 5.55 -2.16 -6.53
N PHE A 13 4.70 -1.21 -6.94
CA PHE A 13 3.35 -1.03 -6.37
C PHE A 13 2.50 -2.31 -6.49
N HIS A 14 2.46 -2.94 -7.66
CA HIS A 14 1.72 -4.19 -7.85
C HIS A 14 2.28 -5.33 -6.99
N ARG A 15 3.60 -5.46 -6.92
CA ARG A 15 4.26 -6.48 -6.08
C ARG A 15 3.91 -6.29 -4.61
N GLU A 16 3.93 -5.05 -4.12
CA GLU A 16 3.60 -4.75 -2.73
C GLU A 16 2.12 -5.05 -2.43
N ALA A 17 1.21 -4.69 -3.32
CA ALA A 17 -0.21 -5.04 -3.20
C ALA A 17 -0.45 -6.56 -3.15
N GLU A 18 0.25 -7.35 -3.98
CA GLU A 18 0.17 -8.81 -3.96
C GLU A 18 0.66 -9.40 -2.63
N LEU A 19 1.77 -8.87 -2.09
CA LEU A 19 2.28 -9.30 -0.80
C LEU A 19 1.29 -8.96 0.33
N LEU A 20 0.79 -7.72 0.38
CA LEU A 20 -0.16 -7.27 1.40
C LEU A 20 -1.47 -8.05 1.38
N THR A 21 -1.93 -8.50 0.20
CA THR A 21 -3.14 -9.32 0.08
C THR A 21 -3.04 -10.64 0.84
N ASN A 22 -1.83 -11.18 0.99
CA ASN A 22 -1.58 -12.44 1.69
C ASN A 22 -1.32 -12.26 3.20
N LEU A 23 -1.16 -11.02 3.68
CA LEU A 23 -0.87 -10.72 5.08
C LEU A 23 -2.17 -10.46 5.85
N GLN A 24 -2.80 -11.53 6.33
CA GLN A 24 -4.02 -11.46 7.15
C GLN A 24 -3.74 -11.97 8.57
N HIS A 25 -3.62 -11.06 9.53
CA HIS A 25 -3.35 -11.36 10.94
C HIS A 25 -3.82 -10.22 11.84
N GLU A 26 -4.23 -10.50 13.08
CA GLU A 26 -4.76 -9.52 14.06
C GLU A 26 -3.80 -8.35 14.37
N HIS A 27 -2.50 -8.56 14.17
CA HIS A 27 -1.44 -7.57 14.49
C HIS A 27 -0.77 -6.98 13.24
N ILE A 28 -1.36 -7.19 12.07
CA ILE A 28 -0.94 -6.57 10.81
C ILE A 28 -2.10 -5.72 10.32
N VAL A 29 -1.79 -4.49 9.89
CA VAL A 29 -2.81 -3.58 9.35
C VAL A 29 -3.55 -4.23 8.17
N THR A 30 -4.87 -4.20 8.23
CA THR A 30 -5.74 -4.79 7.23
C THR A 30 -5.64 -4.00 5.93
N PHE A 31 -5.28 -4.70 4.85
CA PHE A 31 -5.26 -4.18 3.50
C PHE A 31 -6.56 -4.53 2.77
N TYR A 32 -7.22 -3.53 2.17
CA TYR A 32 -8.48 -3.72 1.45
C TYR A 32 -8.30 -3.84 -0.06
N GLY A 33 -7.25 -3.23 -0.63
CA GLY A 33 -6.98 -3.31 -2.06
C GLY A 33 -6.37 -2.05 -2.65
N VAL A 34 -6.43 -1.95 -3.98
CA VAL A 34 -5.83 -0.85 -4.75
C VAL A 34 -6.83 -0.17 -5.68
N CYS A 35 -6.59 1.11 -5.98
CA CYS A 35 -7.18 1.81 -7.12
C CYS A 35 -6.07 2.15 -8.12
N VAL A 36 -6.20 1.65 -9.36
CA VAL A 36 -5.17 1.76 -10.42
C VAL A 36 -5.71 2.41 -11.71
N GLU A 37 -6.96 2.87 -11.71
CA GLU A 37 -7.62 3.45 -12.88
C GLU A 37 -6.98 4.76 -13.33
N SER A 38 -6.42 5.53 -12.39
CA SER A 38 -5.78 6.80 -12.63
C SER A 38 -4.56 7.00 -11.74
N ASP A 39 -3.64 7.85 -12.17
CA ASP A 39 -2.58 8.35 -11.28
C ASP A 39 -3.13 9.41 -10.32
N PRO A 40 -2.69 9.42 -9.04
CA PRO A 40 -1.73 8.49 -8.44
C PRO A 40 -2.37 7.12 -8.15
N LEU A 41 -1.56 6.06 -8.18
CA LEU A 41 -1.97 4.74 -7.67
C LEU A 41 -2.26 4.83 -6.17
N ILE A 42 -3.32 4.17 -5.72
CA ILE A 42 -3.79 4.27 -4.32
C ILE A 42 -3.87 2.88 -3.71
N MET A 43 -3.37 2.74 -2.48
CA MET A 43 -3.62 1.58 -1.60
C MET A 43 -4.61 1.97 -0.51
N VAL A 44 -5.54 1.07 -0.21
CA VAL A 44 -6.59 1.29 0.79
C VAL A 44 -6.37 0.35 1.96
N PHE A 45 -6.31 0.92 3.17
CA PHE A 45 -6.08 0.21 4.43
C PHE A 45 -7.18 0.52 5.44
N GLU A 46 -7.26 -0.28 6.51
CA GLU A 46 -8.04 0.09 7.68
C GLU A 46 -7.56 1.40 8.31
N TYR A 47 -8.49 2.11 8.94
CA TYR A 47 -8.17 3.35 9.62
C TYR A 47 -7.68 3.09 11.05
N MET A 48 -6.41 3.37 11.29
CA MET A 48 -5.80 3.31 12.62
C MET A 48 -6.05 4.64 13.36
N LYS A 49 -7.08 4.68 14.22
CA LYS A 49 -7.51 5.90 14.94
C LYS A 49 -6.40 6.63 15.70
N HIS A 50 -5.41 5.89 16.21
CA HIS A 50 -4.31 6.44 16.99
C HIS A 50 -3.07 6.78 16.17
N GLY A 51 -3.13 6.59 14.85
CA GLY A 51 -2.01 6.89 13.95
C GLY A 51 -0.82 5.96 14.13
N ASP A 52 0.37 6.47 13.84
CA ASP A 52 1.61 5.72 13.98
C ASP A 52 2.06 5.62 15.45
N LEU A 53 2.67 4.49 15.78
CA LEU A 53 3.09 4.19 17.16
C LEU A 53 4.14 5.18 17.70
N ASN A 54 5.01 5.72 16.82
CA ASN A 54 6.07 6.62 17.24
C ASN A 54 5.54 7.97 17.76
N LYS A 55 4.45 8.49 17.17
CA LYS A 55 3.79 9.71 17.67
C LYS A 55 2.83 9.46 18.82
N PHE A 56 2.34 8.23 18.96
CA PHE A 56 1.44 7.87 20.04
C PHE A 56 2.17 7.78 21.40
N LEU A 57 3.43 7.30 21.39
CA LEU A 57 4.31 7.17 22.55
C LEU A 57 5.06 8.47 22.86
#